data_AF-A0A244EAY9-F1
#
_entry.id   AF-A0A244EAY9-F1
#
_cell.length_a   1.000
_cell.length_b   1.000
_cell.length_c   1.000
_cell.angle_alpha   90.00
_cell.angle_beta   90.00
_cell.angle_gamma   90.00
#
_symmetry.space_group_name_H-M   'P 1'
#
loop_
_entity.id
_entity.type
_entity.pdbx_description
1 polymer ?
#
loop_
_entity_poly.entity_id
_entity_poly.type
_entity_poly.pdbx_seq_one_letter_code
_entity_poly.pdbx_strand_id
1 'polypeptide(L)' 'MTALNTMVKKVAGLADTKDVTPWQNRFIKNVVRQTSNGDNTTSLTEAQIDTLEELYERHFA' A
#
# COMPACT_ATOMS: atom_id res chain seq x y z
N MET A 1 0.98 12.60 -10.36
CA MET A 1 1.05 12.13 -8.96
C MET A 1 -0.30 11.59 -8.56
N THR A 2 -0.42 10.28 -8.40
CA THR A 2 -1.61 9.67 -7.78
C THR A 2 -1.56 9.96 -6.28
N ALA A 3 -2.70 10.26 -5.67
CA ALA A 3 -2.74 10.55 -4.24
C ALA A 3 -2.48 9.28 -3.40
N LEU A 4 -1.76 9.38 -2.28
CA LEU A 4 -1.35 8.24 -1.43
C LEU A 4 -2.54 7.38 -0.97
N ASN A 5 -3.64 8.03 -0.60
CA ASN A 5 -4.91 7.40 -0.27
C ASN A 5 -5.44 6.51 -1.41
N THR A 6 -5.30 6.93 -2.66
CA THR A 6 -5.66 6.11 -3.82
C THR A 6 -4.71 4.93 -4.01
N MET A 7 -3.40 5.15 -3.82
CA MET A 7 -2.40 4.06 -3.90
C MET A 7 -2.67 2.99 -2.84
N VAL A 8 -2.91 3.38 -1.59
CA VAL A 8 -3.26 2.45 -0.51
C VAL A 8 -4.50 1.64 -0.86
N LYS A 9 -5.58 2.29 -1.35
CA LYS A 9 -6.82 1.58 -1.70
C LYS A 9 -6.64 0.58 -2.85
N LYS A 10 -5.79 0.91 -3.83
CA LYS A 10 -5.44 0.00 -4.94
C LYS A 10 -4.62 -1.18 -4.45
N VAL A 11 -3.56 -0.91 -3.70
CA VAL A 11 -2.65 -1.91 -3.14
C VAL A 11 -3.35 -2.79 -2.11
N ALA A 12 -4.34 -2.27 -1.39
CA ALA A 12 -5.19 -3.06 -0.47
C ALA A 12 -5.90 -4.21 -1.19
N GLY A 13 -6.27 -4.03 -2.46
CA GLY A 13 -6.87 -5.08 -3.29
C GLY A 13 -5.93 -6.22 -3.63
N LEU A 14 -4.61 -6.03 -3.46
CA LEU A 14 -3.59 -7.07 -3.63
C LEU A 14 -3.33 -7.85 -2.33
N ALA A 15 -3.91 -7.43 -1.20
CA ALA A 15 -3.78 -8.18 0.03
C ALA A 15 -4.37 -9.60 -0.13
N ASP A 16 -3.64 -10.59 0.35
CA ASP A 16 -3.97 -12.02 0.26
C ASP A 16 -4.12 -12.58 -1.16
N THR A 17 -3.68 -11.86 -2.19
CA THR A 17 -3.60 -12.39 -3.56
C THR A 17 -2.26 -13.12 -3.79
N LYS A 18 -2.19 -13.89 -4.88
CA LYS A 18 -0.96 -14.58 -5.29
C LYS A 18 0.03 -13.65 -6.00
N ASP A 19 -0.37 -12.43 -6.29
CA ASP A 19 0.45 -11.44 -7.02
C ASP A 19 1.50 -10.80 -6.11
N VAL A 20 1.34 -10.92 -4.79
CA VAL A 20 2.25 -10.35 -3.80
C VAL A 20 2.95 -11.44 -3.00
N THR A 21 4.21 -11.18 -2.67
CA THR A 21 5.00 -12.03 -1.78
C THR A 21 4.47 -11.99 -0.34
N PRO A 22 4.81 -12.98 0.52
CA PRO A 22 4.38 -12.97 1.92
C PRO A 22 4.79 -11.71 2.70
N TRP A 23 5.97 -11.15 2.38
CA TRP A 23 6.44 -9.90 2.98
C TRP A 23 5.59 -8.71 2.51
N GLN A 24 5.35 -8.58 1.21
CA GLN A 24 4.48 -7.55 0.64
C GLN A 24 3.07 -7.63 1.22
N ASN A 25 2.49 -8.83 1.31
CA ASN A 25 1.17 -9.00 1.92
C ASN A 25 1.12 -8.49 3.37
N ARG A 26 2.15 -8.80 4.18
CA ARG A 26 2.25 -8.28 5.54
C ARG A 26 2.39 -6.75 5.56
N PHE A 27 3.18 -6.18 4.66
CA PHE A 27 3.33 -4.74 4.51
C PHE A 27 1.99 -4.07 4.18
N ILE A 28 1.28 -4.57 3.15
CA ILE A 28 -0.02 -4.06 2.70
C ILE A 28 -1.02 -4.08 3.85
N LYS A 29 -1.14 -5.21 4.56
CA LYS A 29 -2.05 -5.33 5.71
C LYS A 29 -1.73 -4.31 6.81
N ASN A 30 -0.45 -4.07 7.07
CA ASN A 30 -0.03 -3.07 8.06
C ASN A 30 -0.42 -1.66 7.61
N VAL A 31 -0.10 -1.28 6.38
CA VAL A 31 -0.44 0.03 5.81
C VAL A 31 -1.95 0.25 5.80
N VAL A 32 -2.73 -0.74 5.35
CA VAL A 32 -4.20 -0.67 5.34
C VAL A 32 -4.75 -0.48 6.76
N ARG A 33 -4.25 -1.23 7.73
CA ARG A 33 -4.66 -1.08 9.14
C ARG A 33 -4.30 0.29 9.69
N GLN A 34 -3.07 0.76 9.45
CA GLN A 34 -2.56 2.03 9.95
C GLN A 34 -3.31 3.22 9.37
N THR A 35 -3.71 3.13 8.11
CA THR A 35 -4.36 4.22 7.38
C THR A 35 -5.88 4.17 7.38
N SER A 36 -6.49 3.24 8.12
CA SER A 36 -7.93 2.97 8.04
C SER A 36 -8.38 2.77 6.59
N ASN A 37 -7.70 1.86 5.87
CA ASN A 37 -7.94 1.57 4.46
C ASN A 37 -7.73 2.77 3.51
N GLY A 38 -6.73 3.60 3.80
CA GLY A 38 -6.38 4.77 2.99
C GLY A 38 -7.24 6.01 3.26
N ASP A 39 -8.02 6.03 4.34
CA ASP A 39 -8.78 7.22 4.74
C ASP A 39 -7.91 8.26 5.47
N ASN A 40 -6.85 7.82 6.15
CA ASN A 40 -5.86 8.70 6.75
C ASN A 40 -4.42 8.22 6.48
N THR A 41 -3.71 8.88 5.56
CA THR A 41 -2.32 8.54 5.22
C THR A 41 -1.28 9.38 5.96
N THR A 42 -1.68 10.30 6.85
CA THR A 42 -0.72 11.18 7.56
C THR A 42 0.15 10.43 8.57
N SER A 43 -0.25 9.21 8.94
CA SER A 43 0.49 8.35 9.85
C SER A 43 1.60 7.55 9.17
N LEU A 44 1.68 7.55 7.84
CA LEU A 44 2.72 6.81 7.11
C LEU A 44 4.06 7.53 7.22
N THR A 45 5.13 6.74 7.40
CA THR A 45 6.50 7.25 7.32
C THR A 45 6.96 7.36 5.88
N GLU A 46 8.00 8.16 5.61
CA GLU A 46 8.60 8.29 4.27
C GLU A 46 9.01 6.92 3.70
N ALA A 47 9.68 6.06 4.48
CA ALA A 47 10.04 4.72 4.03
C ALA A 47 8.82 3.84 3.66
N GLN A 48 7.69 4.01 4.36
CA GLN A 48 6.45 3.32 4.01
C GLN A 48 5.84 3.89 2.72
N ILE A 49 5.96 5.20 2.49
CA ILE A 49 5.51 5.86 1.27
C ILE A 49 6.35 5.35 0.08
N ASP A 50 7.68 5.35 0.18
CA ASP A 50 8.57 4.87 -0.88
C ASP A 50 8.25 3.42 -1.25
N THR A 51 8.07 2.56 -0.25
CA THR A 51 7.71 1.15 -0.47
C THR A 51 6.32 1.01 -1.11
N LEU A 52 5.35 1.85 -0.70
CA LEU A 52 4.01 1.85 -1.28
C LEU A 52 4.04 2.30 -2.74
N GLU A 53 4.84 3.33 -3.06
CA GLU A 53 5.03 3.82 -4.42
C GLU A 53 5.66 2.75 -5.32
N GLU A 54 6.76 2.12 -4.88
CA GLU A 54 7.41 1.03 -5.64
C GLU A 54 6.42 -0.12 -5.91
N LEU A 55 5.63 -0.49 -4.90
CA LEU A 55 4.67 -1.58 -5.01
C LEU A 55 3.50 -1.19 -5.92
N TYR A 56 3.03 0.06 -5.84
CA TYR A 56 2.01 0.56 -6.74
C TYR A 56 2.49 0.57 -8.19
N GLU A 57 3.70 1.08 -8.46
CA GLU A 57 4.29 1.10 -9.79
C GLU A 57 4.45 -0.31 -10.37
N ARG A 58 4.97 -1.26 -9.58
CA ARG A 58 5.17 -2.65 -10.04
C ARG A 58 3.88 -3.36 -10.47
N HIS A 59 2.74 -3.03 -9.86
CA HIS A 59 1.48 -3.74 -10.08
C HIS A 59 0.46 -2.97 -10.93
N PHE A 60 0.59 -1.64 -11.03
CA PHE A 60 -0.42 -0.79 -11.66
C PHE A 60 0.12 0.23 -12.67
N ALA A 61 1.44 0.30 -12.90
CA ALA A 61 2.04 1.11 -13.97
C ALA A 61 2.27 0.29 -15.26
#